data_AF-A0ABD1JS96-F1
#
_entry.id   AF-A0ABD1JS96-F1
#
_cell.length_a   1.000
_cell.length_b   1.000
_cell.length_c   1.000
_cell.angle_alpha   90.00
_cell.angle_beta   90.00
_cell.angle_gamma   90.00
#
_symmetry.space_group_name_H-M   'P 1'
#
loop_
_entity.id
_entity.type
_entity.pdbx_description
1 polymer ?
#
loop_
_entity_poly.entity_id
_entity_poly.type
_entity_poly.pdbx_seq_one_letter_code
_entity_poly.pdbx_strand_id
1 'polypeptide(L)'
;MWLPQEGLIMGNGCAPSAETMQNLFSVAQSGGTIPDVALDRSLAGYLSLNSGTVLTNQYEAIQQRLSTDQLALFNQNLTSTFGGTRVTLGKTGVVALALSLFLDVVSNDIMGQSTPDPVRRILGVSRSSIGSIISEYLRKVPEVVNNSEGMADITDLCDQELKFELIDLFERMTLRRQLSSRALKLWLNGAAIHLHVRIHGIRLGSVPQGSAESLRLSYSTAYSSLIRRYTGYLRRYIKETPPSDRTHSTGLLVIEPNRNVSHWVKHSPCESQAIENSFLTQIIAAQRIQSTEDYLEDLGKNLNLLVRHSNNFELTKKEV
;
A
#
# COMPACT_ATOMS: atom_id res chain seq x y z
N MET A 1 -19.04 39.30 57.67
CA MET A 1 -19.87 39.09 56.47
C MET A 1 -18.91 38.65 55.38
N TRP A 2 -18.94 37.36 55.05
CA TRP A 2 -17.91 36.68 54.27
C TRP A 2 -18.14 36.91 52.77
N LEU A 3 -17.08 37.32 52.07
CA LEU A 3 -16.98 37.26 50.61
C LEU A 3 -16.67 35.82 50.19
N PRO A 4 -17.20 35.30 49.06
CA PRO A 4 -16.83 33.99 48.57
C PRO A 4 -15.46 34.05 47.88
N GLN A 5 -14.55 33.17 48.29
CA GLN A 5 -13.32 32.87 47.57
C GLN A 5 -13.65 32.24 46.22
N GLU A 6 -13.02 32.78 45.18
CA GLU A 6 -12.92 32.17 43.86
C GLU A 6 -12.26 30.79 43.98
N GLY A 7 -13.02 29.74 43.68
CA GLY A 7 -12.50 28.41 43.49
C GLY A 7 -11.74 28.33 42.17
N LEU A 8 -10.41 28.50 42.26
CA LEU A 8 -9.46 28.11 41.23
C LEU A 8 -9.69 26.64 40.83
N ILE A 9 -10.19 26.42 39.62
CA ILE A 9 -10.11 25.13 38.94
C ILE A 9 -8.63 24.91 38.61
N MET A 10 -7.90 24.20 39.47
CA MET A 10 -6.55 23.71 39.16
C MET A 10 -6.66 22.68 38.03
N GLY A 11 -6.26 23.08 36.83
CA GLY A 11 -6.03 22.16 35.72
C GLY A 11 -4.94 21.15 36.09
N ASN A 12 -5.26 19.86 35.95
CA ASN A 12 -4.33 18.75 36.14
C ASN A 12 -3.10 18.90 35.22
N GLY A 13 -1.95 19.28 35.77
CA GLY A 13 -0.68 19.47 35.07
C GLY A 13 0.09 18.17 34.75
N CYS A 14 -0.59 17.12 34.30
CA CYS A 14 0.04 15.86 33.85
C CYS A 14 -0.18 15.63 32.36
N ALA A 15 0.34 16.54 31.54
CA ALA A 15 0.39 16.39 30.09
C ALA A 15 1.85 16.53 29.64
N PRO A 16 2.38 15.59 28.82
CA PRO A 16 3.71 15.72 28.26
C PRO A 16 3.81 16.97 27.38
N SER A 17 5.00 17.58 27.31
CA SER A 17 5.22 18.72 26.42
C SER A 17 5.02 18.32 24.95
N ALA A 18 4.61 19.27 24.11
CA ALA A 18 4.49 19.05 22.67
C ALA A 18 5.82 18.61 22.04
N GLU A 19 6.94 19.15 22.52
CA GLU A 19 8.29 18.78 22.07
C GLU A 19 8.62 17.32 22.41
N THR A 20 8.30 16.86 23.62
CA THR A 20 8.47 15.46 24.02
C THR A 20 7.69 14.52 23.09
N MET A 21 6.44 14.87 22.78
CA MET A 21 5.60 14.08 21.90
C MET A 21 6.10 14.07 20.45
N GLN A 22 6.58 15.21 19.96
CA GLN A 22 7.13 15.32 18.60
C GLN A 22 8.42 14.53 18.45
N ASN A 23 9.32 14.62 19.43
CA ASN A 23 10.58 13.87 19.43
C ASN A 23 10.32 12.35 19.47
N LEU A 24 9.40 11.91 20.32
CA LEU A 24 9.02 10.50 20.42
C LEU A 24 8.48 9.95 19.09
N PHE A 25 7.61 10.71 18.43
CA PHE A 25 7.06 10.33 17.13
C PHE A 25 8.11 10.34 16.02
N SER A 26 8.99 11.36 15.98
CA SER A 26 10.09 11.46 15.02
C SER A 26 11.10 10.31 15.13
N VAL A 27 11.46 9.93 16.36
CA VAL A 27 12.33 8.76 16.62
C VAL A 27 11.64 7.47 16.16
N ALA A 28 10.36 7.29 16.51
CA ALA A 28 9.60 6.13 16.08
C ALA A 28 9.47 6.04 14.55
N GLN A 29 9.29 7.17 13.88
CA GLN A 29 9.18 7.26 12.43
C GLN A 29 10.52 6.95 11.75
N SER A 30 11.62 7.57 12.21
CA SER A 30 12.97 7.33 11.67
C SER A 30 13.45 5.90 11.89
N GLY A 31 13.05 5.28 13.01
CA GLY A 31 13.28 3.86 13.29
C GLY A 31 12.42 2.87 12.50
N GLY A 32 11.53 3.33 11.61
CA GLY A 32 10.64 2.44 10.82
C GLY A 32 9.60 1.69 11.67
N THR A 33 9.31 2.23 12.84
CA THR A 33 8.52 1.55 13.87
C THR A 33 7.05 1.96 13.89
N ILE A 34 6.74 3.14 13.33
CA ILE A 34 5.37 3.54 13.06
C ILE A 34 4.73 2.53 12.10
N PRO A 35 3.59 1.91 12.47
CA PRO A 35 2.84 1.08 11.56
C PRO A 35 2.51 1.82 10.27
N ASP A 36 2.43 1.09 9.17
CA ASP A 36 1.95 1.61 7.89
C ASP A 36 0.87 0.66 7.37
N VAL A 37 -0.35 1.19 7.29
CA VAL A 37 -1.51 0.51 6.70
C VAL A 37 -2.06 1.26 5.48
N ALA A 38 -1.33 2.26 5.00
CA ALA A 38 -1.75 3.05 3.85
C ALA A 38 -1.64 2.24 2.55
N LEU A 39 -2.48 2.59 1.58
CA LEU A 39 -2.32 2.12 0.20
C LEU A 39 -0.93 2.50 -0.31
N ASP A 40 -0.24 1.55 -0.94
CA ASP A 40 1.07 1.85 -1.50
C ASP A 40 1.00 2.94 -2.58
N ARG A 41 1.91 3.91 -2.53
CA ARG A 41 1.88 5.07 -3.44
C ARG A 41 2.09 4.66 -4.90
N SER A 42 2.89 3.63 -5.16
CA SER A 42 3.10 3.13 -6.52
C SER A 42 1.80 2.54 -7.07
N LEU A 43 1.04 1.83 -6.23
CA LEU A 43 -0.29 1.33 -6.59
C LEU A 43 -1.25 2.47 -6.87
N ALA A 44 -1.33 3.50 -6.02
CA ALA A 44 -2.21 4.64 -6.26
C ALA A 44 -1.94 5.32 -7.62
N GLY A 45 -0.68 5.36 -8.07
CA GLY A 45 -0.31 5.87 -9.39
C GLY A 45 -0.78 4.97 -10.54
N TYR A 46 -0.39 3.69 -10.51
CA TYR A 46 -0.69 2.74 -11.60
C TYR A 46 -2.13 2.22 -11.62
N LEU A 47 -2.80 2.19 -10.48
CA LEU A 47 -4.19 1.75 -10.34
C LEU A 47 -5.14 2.95 -10.36
N SER A 48 -4.95 3.82 -11.37
CA SER A 48 -5.74 5.03 -11.59
C SER A 48 -5.84 5.35 -13.08
N LEU A 49 -6.54 6.44 -13.44
CA LEU A 49 -6.55 6.95 -14.81
C LEU A 49 -5.18 7.51 -15.25
N ASN A 50 -4.27 7.79 -14.30
CA ASN A 50 -2.95 8.33 -14.58
C ASN A 50 -1.90 7.25 -14.93
N SER A 51 -2.29 5.98 -14.96
CA SER A 51 -1.37 4.85 -15.13
C SER A 51 -0.46 4.96 -16.36
N GLY A 52 -0.99 5.49 -17.47
CA GLY A 52 -0.23 5.70 -18.71
C GLY A 52 0.85 6.76 -18.59
N THR A 53 0.55 7.87 -17.91
CA THR A 53 1.52 8.95 -17.67
C THR A 53 2.64 8.48 -16.76
N VAL A 54 2.31 7.78 -15.67
CA VAL A 54 3.30 7.25 -14.72
C VAL A 54 4.25 6.28 -15.42
N LEU A 55 3.71 5.35 -16.23
CA LEU A 55 4.51 4.40 -17.01
C LEU A 55 5.41 5.11 -18.03
N THR A 56 4.87 6.10 -18.75
CA THR A 56 5.62 6.85 -19.78
C THR A 56 6.79 7.59 -19.15
N ASN A 57 6.56 8.29 -18.04
CA ASN A 57 7.61 9.00 -17.32
C ASN A 57 8.71 8.06 -16.81
N GLN A 58 8.35 6.87 -16.30
CA GLN A 58 9.35 5.87 -15.88
C GLN A 58 10.17 5.37 -17.06
N TYR A 59 9.51 5.03 -18.17
CA TYR A 59 10.19 4.56 -19.38
C TYR A 59 11.18 5.60 -19.90
N GLU A 60 10.78 6.86 -20.01
CA GLU A 60 11.65 7.95 -20.44
C GLU A 60 12.83 8.17 -19.48
N ALA A 61 12.60 8.10 -18.16
CA ALA A 61 13.66 8.23 -17.16
C ALA A 61 14.68 7.08 -17.27
N ILE A 62 14.23 5.86 -17.54
CA ILE A 62 15.13 4.72 -17.79
C ILE A 62 15.94 4.96 -19.06
N GLN A 63 15.30 5.37 -20.16
CA GLN A 63 15.99 5.64 -21.42
C GLN A 63 17.08 6.72 -21.27
N GLN A 64 16.84 7.76 -20.47
CA GLN A 64 17.81 8.83 -20.22
C GLN A 64 19.02 8.38 -19.39
N ARG A 65 18.87 7.32 -18.59
CA ARG A 65 19.92 6.81 -17.70
C ARG A 65 20.87 5.83 -18.39
N LEU A 66 20.40 5.12 -19.42
CA LEU A 66 21.16 4.09 -20.11
C LEU A 66 22.11 4.69 -21.15
N SER A 67 23.30 4.10 -21.30
CA SER A 67 24.18 4.39 -22.44
C SER A 67 23.56 3.92 -23.76
N THR A 68 24.09 4.35 -24.90
CA THR A 68 23.60 3.93 -26.23
C THR A 68 23.55 2.41 -26.39
N ASP A 69 24.61 1.70 -25.99
CA ASP A 69 24.66 0.23 -26.11
C ASP A 69 23.68 -0.45 -25.15
N GLN A 70 23.57 0.05 -23.91
CA GLN A 70 22.61 -0.44 -22.93
C GLN A 70 21.16 -0.21 -23.38
N LEU A 71 20.88 0.93 -24.01
CA LEU A 71 19.57 1.27 -24.55
C LEU A 71 19.20 0.37 -25.72
N ALA A 72 20.15 0.01 -26.59
CA ALA A 72 19.93 -0.94 -27.67
C ALA A 72 19.55 -2.33 -27.13
N LEU A 73 20.30 -2.85 -26.15
CA LEU A 73 20.00 -4.11 -25.47
C LEU A 73 18.65 -4.07 -24.75
N PHE A 74 18.35 -2.97 -24.06
CA PHE A 74 17.08 -2.75 -23.39
C PHE A 74 15.93 -2.84 -24.38
N ASN A 75 15.96 -2.07 -25.46
CA ASN A 75 14.91 -2.07 -26.48
C ASN A 75 14.77 -3.44 -27.18
N GLN A 76 15.88 -4.16 -27.37
CA GLN A 76 15.85 -5.52 -27.90
C GLN A 76 15.10 -6.47 -26.97
N ASN A 77 15.39 -6.46 -25.67
CA ASN A 77 14.72 -7.29 -24.65
C ASN A 77 13.22 -6.98 -24.55
N LEU A 78 12.83 -5.71 -24.65
CA LEU A 78 11.42 -5.34 -24.66
C LEU A 78 10.73 -5.88 -25.92
N THR A 79 11.31 -5.62 -27.09
CA THR A 79 10.70 -6.02 -28.38
C THR A 79 10.58 -7.54 -28.50
N SER A 80 11.58 -8.30 -28.01
CA SER A 80 11.53 -9.77 -27.99
C SER A 80 10.46 -10.30 -27.05
N THR A 81 10.31 -9.71 -25.86
CA THR A 81 9.33 -10.15 -24.86
C THR A 81 7.90 -9.87 -25.30
N PHE A 82 7.63 -8.67 -25.81
CA PHE A 82 6.26 -8.28 -26.20
C PHE A 82 5.88 -8.74 -27.61
N GLY A 83 6.81 -9.29 -28.39
CA GLY A 83 6.59 -9.67 -29.79
C GLY A 83 6.36 -8.48 -30.73
N GLY A 84 6.83 -7.29 -30.35
CA GLY A 84 6.63 -6.06 -31.12
C GLY A 84 6.89 -4.78 -30.33
N THR A 85 6.64 -3.63 -30.96
CA THR A 85 6.81 -2.30 -30.33
C THR A 85 5.56 -1.80 -29.64
N ARG A 86 4.40 -2.42 -29.88
CA ARG A 86 3.13 -2.03 -29.29
C ARG A 86 2.74 -3.03 -28.21
N VAL A 87 2.34 -2.51 -27.06
CA VAL A 87 1.81 -3.31 -25.94
C VAL A 87 0.32 -2.99 -25.75
N THR A 88 -0.51 -3.99 -26.03
CA THR A 88 -1.98 -3.88 -25.98
C THR A 88 -2.46 -3.55 -24.57
N LEU A 89 -3.30 -2.51 -24.44
CA LEU A 89 -3.78 -2.00 -23.13
C LEU A 89 -2.65 -1.60 -22.16
N GLY A 90 -1.42 -1.42 -22.67
CA GLY A 90 -0.21 -1.24 -21.87
C GLY A 90 -0.22 -0.01 -20.96
N LYS A 91 -1.02 1.01 -21.27
CA LYS A 91 -1.15 2.21 -20.43
C LYS A 91 -2.18 2.08 -19.32
N THR A 92 -2.75 0.89 -19.08
CA THR A 92 -3.94 0.74 -18.23
C THR A 92 -3.67 -0.12 -16.98
N GLY A 93 -3.96 0.44 -15.80
CA GLY A 93 -4.11 -0.33 -14.56
C GLY A 93 -3.01 -1.36 -14.27
N VAL A 94 -3.42 -2.61 -14.06
CA VAL A 94 -2.52 -3.74 -13.78
C VAL A 94 -1.54 -4.08 -14.90
N VAL A 95 -1.87 -3.76 -16.16
CA VAL A 95 -0.94 -3.96 -17.28
C VAL A 95 0.20 -2.94 -17.18
N ALA A 96 -0.13 -1.67 -16.98
CA ALA A 96 0.89 -0.63 -16.75
C ALA A 96 1.74 -0.92 -15.53
N LEU A 97 1.14 -1.45 -14.46
CA LEU A 97 1.88 -1.91 -13.28
C LEU A 97 2.85 -3.04 -13.63
N ALA A 98 2.40 -4.09 -14.32
CA ALA A 98 3.28 -5.20 -14.71
C ALA A 98 4.44 -4.72 -15.59
N LEU A 99 4.17 -3.85 -16.56
CA LEU A 99 5.20 -3.23 -17.39
C LEU A 99 6.20 -2.44 -16.56
N SER A 100 5.74 -1.64 -15.58
CA SER A 100 6.65 -0.87 -14.71
C SER A 100 7.68 -1.75 -13.99
N LEU A 101 7.25 -2.91 -13.50
CA LEU A 101 8.12 -3.86 -12.81
C LEU A 101 9.06 -4.54 -13.78
N PHE A 102 8.57 -4.91 -14.96
CA PHE A 102 9.38 -5.49 -16.02
C PHE A 102 10.48 -4.52 -16.48
N LEU A 103 10.15 -3.24 -16.70
CA LEU A 103 11.13 -2.22 -17.07
C LEU A 103 12.21 -2.03 -15.99
N ASP A 104 11.83 -2.04 -14.71
CA ASP A 104 12.77 -1.98 -13.61
C ASP A 104 13.70 -3.21 -13.59
N VAL A 105 13.17 -4.42 -13.75
CA VAL A 105 13.97 -5.65 -13.76
C VAL A 105 14.97 -5.64 -14.92
N VAL A 106 14.51 -5.40 -16.15
CA VAL A 106 15.38 -5.43 -17.34
C VAL A 106 16.43 -4.31 -17.28
N SER A 107 16.05 -3.10 -16.83
CA SER A 107 17.01 -2.00 -16.74
C SER A 107 18.09 -2.22 -15.68
N ASN A 108 17.73 -2.79 -14.53
CA ASN A 108 18.71 -3.10 -13.49
C ASN A 108 19.63 -4.27 -13.90
N ASP A 109 19.10 -5.28 -14.56
CA ASP A 109 19.90 -6.39 -15.10
C ASP A 109 20.98 -5.88 -16.08
N ILE A 110 20.60 -5.02 -17.03
CA ILE A 110 21.52 -4.41 -17.99
C ILE A 110 22.59 -3.53 -17.31
N MET A 111 22.24 -2.89 -16.19
CA MET A 111 23.18 -2.09 -15.40
C MET A 111 24.02 -2.93 -14.41
N GLY A 112 23.80 -4.26 -14.33
CA GLY A 112 24.45 -5.12 -13.34
C GLY A 112 24.06 -4.80 -11.89
N GLN A 113 22.88 -4.22 -11.67
CA GLN A 113 22.37 -3.83 -10.35
C GLN A 113 21.47 -4.93 -9.78
N SER A 114 21.60 -5.19 -8.48
CA SER A 114 20.65 -6.08 -7.79
C SER A 114 19.28 -5.41 -7.74
N THR A 115 18.27 -6.10 -8.28
CA THR A 115 16.90 -5.63 -8.22
C THR A 115 16.26 -6.21 -6.96
N PRO A 116 15.80 -5.37 -6.00
CA PRO A 116 14.92 -5.86 -4.94
C PRO A 116 13.67 -6.47 -5.59
N ASP A 117 13.12 -7.54 -5.00
CA ASP A 117 11.84 -8.12 -5.43
C ASP A 117 10.79 -7.01 -5.59
N PRO A 118 10.35 -6.69 -6.83
CA PRO A 118 9.49 -5.54 -7.10
C PRO A 118 8.12 -5.70 -6.42
N VAL A 119 7.65 -6.94 -6.29
CA VAL A 119 6.37 -7.28 -5.67
C VAL A 119 6.47 -7.18 -4.15
N ARG A 120 7.61 -7.56 -3.58
CA ARG A 120 7.91 -7.30 -2.16
C ARG A 120 7.87 -5.81 -1.84
N ARG A 121 8.35 -4.94 -2.73
CA ARG A 121 8.32 -3.48 -2.54
C ARG A 121 6.87 -2.96 -2.46
N ILE A 122 5.99 -3.48 -3.32
CA ILE A 122 4.59 -3.06 -3.44
C ILE A 122 3.70 -3.61 -2.31
N LEU A 123 3.85 -4.90 -2.00
CA LEU A 123 2.98 -5.58 -1.04
C LEU A 123 3.51 -5.58 0.39
N GLY A 124 4.78 -5.21 0.59
CA GLY A 124 5.45 -5.19 1.89
C GLY A 124 5.65 -6.58 2.52
N VAL A 125 5.27 -7.66 1.83
CA VAL A 125 5.30 -9.03 2.35
C VAL A 125 5.73 -10.01 1.25
N SER A 126 6.92 -10.59 1.38
CA SER A 126 7.51 -11.49 0.37
C SER A 126 7.07 -12.96 0.48
N ARG A 127 6.23 -13.33 1.46
CA ARG A 127 5.82 -14.73 1.72
C ARG A 127 4.35 -14.82 2.15
N SER A 128 3.43 -14.41 1.29
CA SER A 128 1.99 -14.60 1.49
C SER A 128 1.36 -15.16 0.23
N SER A 129 0.31 -15.97 0.33
CA SER A 129 -0.41 -16.51 -0.82
C SER A 129 -0.86 -15.40 -1.77
N ILE A 130 -1.47 -14.33 -1.23
CA ILE A 130 -1.83 -13.11 -1.98
C ILE A 130 -0.63 -12.55 -2.76
N GLY A 131 0.52 -12.42 -2.10
CA GLY A 131 1.73 -11.91 -2.73
C GLY A 131 2.28 -12.83 -3.82
N SER A 132 2.20 -14.14 -3.63
CA SER A 132 2.60 -15.13 -4.63
C SER A 132 1.69 -15.08 -5.87
N ILE A 133 0.38 -15.02 -5.68
CA ILE A 133 -0.61 -14.92 -6.78
C ILE A 133 -0.36 -13.64 -7.60
N ILE A 134 -0.24 -12.50 -6.92
CA ILE A 134 0.02 -11.21 -7.58
C ILE A 134 1.36 -11.24 -8.32
N SER A 135 2.40 -11.79 -7.71
CA SER A 135 3.72 -11.88 -8.33
C SER A 135 3.70 -12.73 -9.59
N GLU A 136 3.05 -13.89 -9.51
CA GLU A 136 2.92 -14.78 -10.66
C GLU A 136 2.12 -14.12 -11.79
N TYR A 137 0.99 -13.49 -11.47
CA TYR A 137 0.19 -12.75 -12.44
C TYR A 137 1.01 -11.65 -13.13
N LEU A 138 1.62 -10.74 -12.36
CA LEU A 138 2.38 -9.60 -12.90
C LEU A 138 3.60 -10.06 -13.71
N ARG A 139 4.21 -11.20 -13.36
CA ARG A 139 5.31 -11.80 -14.13
C ARG A 139 4.85 -12.36 -15.47
N LYS A 140 3.65 -12.96 -15.54
CA LYS A 140 3.11 -13.52 -16.79
C LYS A 140 2.58 -12.45 -17.75
N VAL A 141 2.11 -11.31 -17.25
CA VAL A 141 1.51 -10.26 -18.10
C VAL A 141 2.41 -9.88 -19.29
N PRO A 142 3.70 -9.53 -19.14
CA PRO A 142 4.56 -9.19 -20.28
C PRO A 142 4.61 -10.25 -21.40
N GLU A 143 4.52 -11.53 -21.04
CA GLU A 143 4.63 -12.66 -21.96
C GLU A 143 3.35 -12.85 -22.80
N VAL A 144 2.18 -12.48 -22.26
CA VAL A 144 0.87 -12.74 -22.88
C VAL A 144 0.07 -11.49 -23.25
N VAL A 145 0.56 -10.28 -22.92
CA VAL A 145 -0.18 -9.02 -23.05
C VAL A 145 -0.74 -8.74 -24.46
N ASN A 146 -0.07 -9.24 -25.50
CA ASN A 146 -0.52 -9.10 -26.90
C ASN A 146 -1.34 -10.29 -27.42
N ASN A 147 -1.56 -11.31 -26.58
CA ASN A 147 -2.46 -12.43 -26.83
C ASN A 147 -3.73 -12.25 -25.98
N SER A 148 -4.85 -11.87 -26.61
CA SER A 148 -6.09 -11.58 -25.88
C SER A 148 -6.65 -12.77 -25.12
N GLU A 149 -6.52 -13.99 -25.64
CA GLU A 149 -6.99 -15.21 -24.98
C GLU A 149 -6.09 -15.54 -23.79
N GLY A 150 -4.78 -15.54 -23.99
CA GLY A 150 -3.81 -15.77 -22.91
C GLY A 150 -3.91 -14.73 -21.80
N MET A 151 -4.16 -13.45 -22.14
CA MET A 151 -4.38 -12.40 -21.15
C MET A 151 -5.68 -12.62 -20.36
N ALA A 152 -6.77 -13.01 -21.03
CA ALA A 152 -8.03 -13.33 -20.37
C ALA A 152 -7.87 -14.50 -19.38
N ASP A 153 -7.18 -15.57 -19.78
CA ASP A 153 -6.96 -16.75 -18.95
C ASP A 153 -6.19 -16.43 -17.67
N ILE A 154 -5.04 -15.73 -17.78
CA ILE A 154 -4.25 -15.39 -16.60
C ILE A 154 -4.95 -14.37 -15.70
N THR A 155 -5.78 -13.48 -16.28
CA THR A 155 -6.58 -12.51 -15.52
C THR A 155 -7.71 -13.18 -14.75
N ASP A 156 -8.45 -14.12 -15.36
CA ASP A 156 -9.52 -14.85 -14.67
C ASP A 156 -8.98 -15.73 -13.54
N LEU A 157 -7.88 -16.45 -13.79
CA LEU A 157 -7.22 -17.26 -12.75
C LEU A 157 -6.81 -16.40 -11.55
N CYS A 158 -6.14 -15.27 -11.80
CA CYS A 158 -5.71 -14.35 -10.75
C CYS A 158 -6.91 -13.75 -9.98
N ASP A 159 -7.99 -13.38 -10.67
CA ASP A 159 -9.22 -12.85 -10.06
C ASP A 159 -9.86 -13.86 -9.10
N GLN A 160 -10.00 -15.12 -9.52
CA GLN A 160 -10.55 -16.20 -8.69
C GLN A 160 -9.67 -16.46 -7.46
N GLU A 161 -8.36 -16.64 -7.64
CA GLU A 161 -7.44 -16.93 -6.54
C GLU A 161 -7.38 -15.78 -5.52
N LEU A 162 -7.29 -14.53 -5.99
CA LEU A 162 -7.26 -13.36 -5.11
C LEU A 162 -8.55 -13.20 -4.32
N LYS A 163 -9.71 -13.47 -4.94
CA LYS A 163 -10.99 -13.44 -4.24
C LYS A 163 -10.98 -14.35 -3.01
N PHE A 164 -10.55 -15.60 -3.14
CA PHE A 164 -10.53 -16.55 -2.02
C PHE A 164 -9.55 -16.13 -0.93
N GLU A 165 -8.32 -15.77 -1.29
CA GLU A 165 -7.29 -15.40 -0.33
C GLU A 165 -7.58 -14.08 0.41
N LEU A 166 -8.22 -13.11 -0.26
CA LEU A 166 -8.64 -11.85 0.38
C LEU A 166 -9.80 -12.05 1.36
N ILE A 167 -10.71 -12.99 1.07
CA ILE A 167 -11.78 -13.37 2.00
C ILE A 167 -11.19 -14.06 3.23
N ASP A 168 -10.34 -15.07 3.05
CA ASP A 168 -9.72 -15.76 4.20
C ASP A 168 -8.88 -14.80 5.06
N LEU A 169 -8.11 -13.88 4.45
CA LEU A 169 -7.36 -12.89 5.20
C LEU A 169 -8.28 -11.95 5.99
N PHE A 170 -9.39 -11.50 5.39
CA PHE A 170 -10.40 -10.70 6.10
C PHE A 170 -10.98 -11.46 7.29
N GLU A 171 -11.36 -12.72 7.12
CA GLU A 171 -11.90 -13.57 8.18
C GLU A 171 -10.88 -13.84 9.30
N ARG A 172 -9.60 -14.07 8.95
CA ARG A 172 -8.52 -14.19 9.93
C ARG A 172 -8.39 -12.94 10.80
N MET A 173 -8.43 -11.76 10.18
CA MET A 173 -8.34 -10.49 10.89
C MET A 173 -9.57 -10.21 11.77
N THR A 174 -10.78 -10.55 11.30
CA THR A 174 -12.03 -10.14 11.94
C THR A 174 -12.61 -11.18 12.91
N LEU A 175 -12.53 -12.46 12.58
CA LEU A 175 -13.11 -13.57 13.34
C LEU A 175 -12.06 -14.28 14.20
N ARG A 176 -10.87 -14.53 13.64
CA ARG A 176 -9.78 -15.28 14.32
C ARG A 176 -8.83 -14.38 15.11
N ARG A 177 -9.13 -13.08 15.23
CA ARG A 177 -8.37 -12.08 16.00
C ARG A 177 -6.90 -11.94 15.57
N GLN A 178 -6.58 -12.22 14.31
CA GLN A 178 -5.23 -12.09 13.75
C GLN A 178 -5.01 -10.74 13.04
N LEU A 179 -5.65 -9.67 13.55
CA LEU A 179 -5.45 -8.33 13.02
C LEU A 179 -4.05 -7.82 13.36
N SER A 180 -3.38 -7.26 12.37
CA SER A 180 -2.09 -6.58 12.51
C SER A 180 -1.94 -5.55 11.39
N SER A 181 -1.02 -4.60 11.57
CA SER A 181 -0.72 -3.59 10.56
C SER A 181 -0.32 -4.22 9.23
N ARG A 182 0.50 -5.28 9.29
CA ARG A 182 0.95 -6.04 8.11
C ARG A 182 -0.20 -6.73 7.39
N ALA A 183 -1.11 -7.39 8.13
CA ALA A 183 -2.26 -8.07 7.54
C ALA A 183 -3.23 -7.07 6.89
N LEU A 184 -3.47 -5.93 7.53
CA LEU A 184 -4.33 -4.88 6.99
C LEU A 184 -3.74 -4.26 5.71
N LYS A 185 -2.44 -3.93 5.70
CA LYS A 185 -1.77 -3.41 4.51
C LYS A 185 -1.80 -4.42 3.36
N LEU A 186 -1.51 -5.69 3.64
CA LEU A 186 -1.55 -6.76 2.64
C LEU A 186 -2.96 -6.90 2.05
N TRP A 187 -3.99 -6.89 2.88
CA TRP A 187 -5.38 -6.96 2.44
C TRP A 187 -5.76 -5.75 1.59
N LEU A 188 -5.40 -4.53 1.99
CA LEU A 188 -5.72 -3.31 1.26
C LEU A 188 -5.04 -3.26 -0.12
N ASN A 189 -3.74 -3.52 -0.18
CA ASN A 189 -3.00 -3.52 -1.43
C ASN A 189 -3.50 -4.64 -2.37
N GLY A 190 -3.77 -5.82 -1.81
CA GLY A 190 -4.35 -6.94 -2.57
C GLY A 190 -5.75 -6.63 -3.09
N ALA A 191 -6.61 -5.98 -2.30
CA ALA A 191 -7.95 -5.57 -2.71
C ALA A 191 -7.93 -4.52 -3.83
N ALA A 192 -7.02 -3.55 -3.77
CA ALA A 192 -6.83 -2.56 -4.83
C ALA A 192 -6.39 -3.23 -6.14
N ILE A 193 -5.43 -4.14 -6.08
CA ILE A 193 -4.97 -4.89 -7.25
C ILE A 193 -6.10 -5.76 -7.80
N HIS A 194 -6.79 -6.55 -6.97
CA HIS A 194 -7.88 -7.41 -7.40
C HIS A 194 -9.02 -6.62 -8.06
N LEU A 195 -9.37 -5.45 -7.53
CA LEU A 195 -10.35 -4.58 -8.19
C LEU A 195 -9.90 -4.16 -9.60
N HIS A 196 -8.61 -3.88 -9.80
CA HIS A 196 -8.09 -3.55 -11.12
C HIS A 196 -7.86 -4.76 -12.04
N VAL A 197 -7.60 -5.95 -11.49
CA VAL A 197 -7.68 -7.23 -12.22
C VAL A 197 -9.10 -7.40 -12.75
N ARG A 198 -10.12 -7.17 -11.90
CA ARG A 198 -11.52 -7.24 -12.29
C ARG A 198 -11.89 -6.23 -13.38
N ILE A 199 -11.45 -4.97 -13.24
CA ILE A 199 -11.64 -3.94 -14.29
C ILE A 199 -10.97 -4.36 -15.59
N HIS A 200 -9.79 -4.98 -15.53
CA HIS A 200 -9.11 -5.48 -16.71
C HIS A 200 -9.86 -6.65 -17.36
N GLY A 201 -10.39 -7.58 -16.57
CA GLY A 201 -11.28 -8.64 -17.06
C GLY A 201 -12.51 -8.09 -17.80
N ILE A 202 -13.08 -6.95 -17.36
CA ILE A 202 -14.18 -6.30 -18.08
C ILE A 202 -13.70 -5.77 -19.44
N ARG A 203 -12.51 -5.15 -19.50
CA ARG A 203 -11.91 -4.67 -20.77
C ARG A 203 -11.69 -5.79 -21.77
N LEU A 204 -11.34 -6.99 -21.29
CA LEU A 204 -11.15 -8.18 -22.09
C LEU A 204 -12.47 -8.87 -22.49
N GLY A 205 -13.60 -8.44 -21.92
CA GLY A 205 -14.90 -9.08 -22.13
C GLY A 205 -15.09 -10.39 -21.35
N SER A 206 -14.19 -10.71 -20.42
CA SER A 206 -14.17 -11.98 -19.68
C SER A 206 -15.10 -11.99 -18.46
N VAL A 207 -15.51 -10.81 -17.96
CA VAL A 207 -16.40 -10.69 -16.79
C VAL A 207 -17.46 -9.59 -16.99
N PRO A 208 -18.61 -9.65 -16.30
CA PRO A 208 -19.68 -8.66 -16.47
C PRO A 208 -19.29 -7.25 -16.01
N GLN A 209 -19.74 -6.22 -16.73
CA GLN A 209 -19.41 -4.82 -16.43
C GLN A 209 -19.79 -4.38 -14.99
N GLY A 210 -20.93 -4.84 -14.46
CA GLY A 210 -21.38 -4.50 -13.11
C GLY A 210 -20.57 -5.13 -11.97
N SER A 211 -19.71 -6.11 -12.26
CA SER A 211 -19.00 -6.87 -11.23
C SER A 211 -17.92 -6.04 -10.50
N ALA A 212 -17.28 -5.09 -11.19
CA ALA A 212 -16.29 -4.22 -10.55
C ALA A 212 -16.94 -3.26 -9.52
N GLU A 213 -18.13 -2.73 -9.78
CA GLU A 213 -18.82 -1.84 -8.83
C GLU A 213 -19.24 -2.61 -7.57
N SER A 214 -19.80 -3.81 -7.73
CA SER A 214 -20.12 -4.68 -6.60
C SER A 214 -18.89 -5.03 -5.78
N LEU A 215 -17.76 -5.34 -6.42
CA LEU A 215 -16.51 -5.66 -5.75
C LEU A 215 -15.96 -4.44 -4.99
N ARG A 216 -15.99 -3.25 -5.61
CA ARG A 216 -15.58 -1.99 -4.99
C ARG A 216 -16.39 -1.68 -3.73
N LEU A 217 -17.71 -1.80 -3.79
CA LEU A 217 -18.60 -1.58 -2.64
C LEU A 217 -18.32 -2.57 -1.50
N SER A 218 -18.09 -3.84 -1.84
CA SER A 218 -17.69 -4.86 -0.87
C SER A 218 -16.37 -4.50 -0.18
N TYR A 219 -15.36 -4.06 -0.93
CA TYR A 219 -14.08 -3.64 -0.38
C TYR A 219 -14.12 -2.34 0.42
N SER A 220 -14.90 -1.35 -0.02
CA SER A 220 -15.13 -0.13 0.75
C SER A 220 -15.75 -0.45 2.11
N THR A 221 -16.81 -1.28 2.13
CA THR A 221 -17.47 -1.71 3.38
C THR A 221 -16.53 -2.49 4.30
N ALA A 222 -15.79 -3.44 3.73
CA ALA A 222 -14.82 -4.24 4.47
C ALA A 222 -13.68 -3.38 5.04
N TYR A 223 -13.16 -2.41 4.26
CA TYR A 223 -12.12 -1.49 4.69
C TYR A 223 -12.57 -0.63 5.87
N SER A 224 -13.73 0.03 5.80
CA SER A 224 -14.23 0.85 6.91
C SER A 224 -14.42 0.02 8.20
N SER A 225 -14.85 -1.25 8.06
CA SER A 225 -14.95 -2.18 9.18
C SER A 225 -13.57 -2.53 9.77
N LEU A 226 -12.58 -2.80 8.92
CA LEU A 226 -11.21 -3.10 9.34
C LEU A 226 -10.54 -1.90 10.01
N ILE A 227 -10.70 -0.68 9.49
CA ILE A 227 -10.15 0.54 10.09
C ILE A 227 -10.71 0.76 11.49
N ARG A 228 -12.03 0.64 11.68
CA ARG A 228 -12.64 0.74 13.01
C ARG A 228 -12.03 -0.28 14.00
N ARG A 229 -11.86 -1.53 13.56
CA ARG A 229 -11.24 -2.59 14.38
C ARG A 229 -9.77 -2.31 14.65
N TYR A 230 -9.05 -1.79 13.66
CA TYR A 230 -7.63 -1.47 13.75
C TYR A 230 -7.36 -0.31 14.72
N THR A 231 -8.19 0.72 14.72
CA THR A 231 -8.13 1.78 15.74
C THR A 231 -8.33 1.23 17.15
N GLY A 232 -9.26 0.28 17.32
CA GLY A 232 -9.46 -0.43 18.59
C GLY A 232 -8.27 -1.31 18.97
N TYR A 233 -7.66 -2.00 18.00
CA TYR A 233 -6.43 -2.77 18.16
C TYR A 233 -5.28 -1.88 18.65
N LEU A 234 -5.00 -0.78 17.95
CA LEU A 234 -3.93 0.15 18.34
C LEU A 234 -4.18 0.74 19.73
N ARG A 235 -5.41 1.15 20.06
CA ARG A 235 -5.74 1.63 21.41
C ARG A 235 -5.46 0.60 22.50
N ARG A 236 -5.64 -0.69 22.21
CA ARG A 236 -5.38 -1.77 23.18
C ARG A 236 -3.88 -2.05 23.36
N TYR A 237 -3.11 -1.90 22.30
CA TYR A 237 -1.74 -2.40 22.23
C TYR A 237 -0.65 -1.32 22.30
N ILE A 238 -1.00 -0.05 22.02
CA ILE A 238 -0.15 1.07 22.36
C ILE A 238 -0.22 1.24 23.87
N LYS A 239 0.87 0.87 24.54
CA LYS A 239 0.98 0.83 26.00
C LYS A 239 2.30 1.42 26.43
N GLU A 240 2.23 2.35 27.38
CA GLU A 240 3.41 2.84 28.09
C GLU A 240 3.52 2.03 29.39
N THR A 241 4.69 1.44 29.65
CA THR A 241 4.98 0.73 30.90
C THR A 241 5.96 1.55 31.73
N PRO A 242 5.54 2.11 32.88
CA PRO A 242 6.41 2.95 33.69
C PRO A 242 7.58 2.13 34.26
N PRO A 243 8.70 2.79 34.61
CA PRO A 243 9.86 2.13 35.20
C PRO A 243 9.52 1.44 36.53
N SER A 244 10.10 0.26 36.75
CA SER A 244 9.93 -0.53 37.98
C SER A 244 10.52 0.13 39.23
N ASP A 245 11.42 1.10 39.08
CA ASP A 245 12.13 1.76 40.16
C ASP A 245 11.86 3.27 40.16
N ARG A 246 11.51 3.83 41.32
CA ARG A 246 11.10 5.25 41.49
C ARG A 246 12.25 6.25 41.25
N THR A 247 13.46 5.74 41.07
CA THR A 247 14.71 6.48 40.86
C THR A 247 14.98 6.76 39.38
N HIS A 248 14.39 5.99 38.47
CA HIS A 248 14.53 6.14 37.02
C HIS A 248 13.21 6.64 36.43
N SER A 249 13.28 7.66 35.57
CA SER A 249 12.10 8.30 34.94
C SER A 249 11.83 7.75 33.53
N THR A 250 12.31 6.55 33.21
CA THR A 250 12.31 6.01 31.84
C THR A 250 11.30 4.87 31.69
N GLY A 251 10.17 5.14 31.06
CA GLY A 251 9.14 4.17 30.72
C GLY A 251 9.35 3.51 29.36
N LEU A 252 8.62 2.43 29.06
CA LEU A 252 8.72 1.66 27.82
C LEU A 252 7.44 1.80 27.00
N LEU A 253 7.51 2.48 25.87
CA LEU A 253 6.39 2.58 24.94
C LEU A 253 6.41 1.41 23.95
N VAL A 254 5.42 0.53 24.05
CA VAL A 254 5.13 -0.52 23.07
C VAL A 254 4.12 0.02 22.06
N ILE A 255 4.45 -0.06 20.76
CA ILE A 255 3.61 0.48 19.67
C ILE A 255 2.80 -0.64 18.99
N GLU A 256 3.45 -1.78 18.75
CA GLU A 256 2.81 -3.01 18.27
C GLU A 256 3.58 -4.22 18.86
N PRO A 257 2.93 -5.08 19.67
CA PRO A 257 3.60 -6.13 20.43
C PRO A 257 4.38 -7.10 19.53
N ASN A 258 3.87 -7.34 18.33
CA ASN A 258 4.42 -8.31 17.39
C ASN A 258 5.59 -7.76 16.56
N ARG A 259 5.99 -6.49 16.73
CA ARG A 259 7.15 -5.89 16.05
C ARG A 259 8.37 -5.71 16.95
N ASN A 260 8.32 -6.09 18.24
CA ASN A 260 9.38 -5.81 19.23
C ASN A 260 9.88 -4.36 19.18
N VAL A 261 8.95 -3.43 18.92
CA VAL A 261 9.22 -2.01 18.90
C VAL A 261 8.93 -1.49 20.30
N SER A 262 9.98 -1.11 20.99
CA SER A 262 9.89 -0.50 22.30
C SER A 262 10.83 0.70 22.40
N HIS A 263 10.30 1.85 22.79
CA HIS A 263 11.10 3.07 22.96
C HIS A 263 11.13 3.47 24.44
N TRP A 264 12.32 3.79 24.92
CA TRP A 264 12.52 4.33 26.26
C TRP A 264 12.14 5.81 26.27
N VAL A 265 11.16 6.18 27.10
CA VAL A 265 10.63 7.55 27.18
C VAL A 265 10.87 8.09 28.57
N LYS A 266 11.50 9.26 28.67
CA LYS A 266 11.63 9.94 29.96
C LYS A 266 10.35 10.72 30.27
N HIS A 267 9.55 10.29 31.24
CA HIS A 267 8.33 10.98 31.64
C HIS A 267 7.95 10.68 33.10
N SER A 268 7.02 11.46 33.63
CA SER A 268 6.40 11.22 34.93
C SER A 268 5.33 10.12 34.79
N PRO A 269 5.15 9.22 35.77
CA PRO A 269 4.15 8.14 35.69
C PRO A 269 2.71 8.62 35.45
N CYS A 270 2.37 9.86 35.83
CA CYS A 270 1.06 10.44 35.57
C CYS A 270 0.83 10.84 34.10
N GLU A 271 1.89 10.97 33.29
CA GLU A 271 1.83 11.37 31.87
C GLU A 271 1.53 10.18 30.94
N SER A 272 1.69 8.94 31.43
CA SER A 272 1.61 7.70 30.64
C SER A 272 0.35 7.61 29.78
N GLN A 273 -0.83 7.88 30.35
CA GLN A 273 -2.10 7.81 29.62
C GLN A 273 -2.23 8.92 28.56
N ALA A 274 -1.68 10.11 28.84
CA ALA A 274 -1.67 11.23 27.90
C ALA A 274 -0.71 10.96 26.74
N ILE A 275 0.44 10.32 27.01
CA ILE A 275 1.39 9.83 26.01
C ILE A 275 0.70 8.78 25.11
N GLU A 276 0.08 7.75 25.69
CA GLU A 276 -0.63 6.71 24.93
C GLU A 276 -1.67 7.31 23.96
N ASN A 277 -2.53 8.20 24.45
CA ASN A 277 -3.60 8.81 23.65
C ASN A 277 -3.07 9.74 22.55
N SER A 278 -2.07 10.57 22.89
CA SER A 278 -1.45 11.49 21.93
C SER A 278 -0.70 10.72 20.84
N PHE A 279 -0.01 9.64 21.22
CA PHE A 279 0.74 8.81 20.29
C PHE A 279 -0.18 8.00 19.36
N LEU A 280 -1.27 7.43 19.89
CA LEU A 280 -2.33 6.82 19.09
C LEU A 280 -2.88 7.80 18.04
N THR A 281 -3.16 9.04 18.45
CA THR A 281 -3.70 10.07 17.55
C THR A 281 -2.73 10.37 16.41
N GLN A 282 -1.44 10.55 16.72
CA GLN A 282 -0.42 10.80 15.70
C GLN A 282 -0.22 9.60 14.76
N ILE A 283 -0.22 8.36 15.29
CA ILE A 283 -0.15 7.16 14.45
C ILE A 283 -1.33 7.09 13.49
N ILE A 284 -2.56 7.26 13.99
CA ILE A 284 -3.77 7.22 13.16
C ILE A 284 -3.72 8.29 12.07
N ALA A 285 -3.32 9.52 12.42
CA ALA A 285 -3.15 10.60 11.46
C ALA A 285 -2.11 10.25 10.37
N ALA A 286 -1.03 9.55 10.74
CA ALA A 286 0.00 9.11 9.81
C ALA A 286 -0.42 7.98 8.87
N GLN A 287 -1.49 7.24 9.17
CA GLN A 287 -1.95 6.10 8.35
C GLN A 287 -2.64 6.49 7.03
N ARG A 288 -2.90 7.80 6.79
CA ARG A 288 -3.53 8.29 5.54
C ARG A 288 -4.83 7.56 5.17
N ILE A 289 -5.65 7.28 6.19
CA ILE A 289 -6.92 6.58 6.05
C ILE A 289 -7.82 7.34 5.06
N GLN A 290 -7.96 8.66 5.24
CA GLN A 290 -8.78 9.49 4.36
C GLN A 290 -8.37 9.35 2.89
N SER A 291 -7.06 9.44 2.60
CA SER A 291 -6.57 9.29 1.23
C SER A 291 -6.88 7.92 0.61
N THR A 292 -7.01 6.87 1.43
CA THR A 292 -7.41 5.54 0.96
C THR A 292 -8.92 5.47 0.70
N GLU A 293 -9.73 6.11 1.54
CA GLU A 293 -11.18 6.22 1.32
C GLU A 293 -11.48 7.05 0.07
N ASP A 294 -10.81 8.20 -0.10
CA ASP A 294 -10.89 9.06 -1.27
C ASP A 294 -10.53 8.27 -2.54
N TYR A 295 -9.47 7.45 -2.50
CA TYR A 295 -9.10 6.57 -3.61
C TYR A 295 -10.23 5.60 -4.00
N LEU A 296 -10.85 4.91 -3.03
CA LEU A 296 -11.94 3.96 -3.31
C LEU A 296 -13.23 4.66 -3.79
N GLU A 297 -13.46 5.90 -3.36
CA GLU A 297 -14.56 6.72 -3.82
C GLU A 297 -14.32 7.21 -5.26
N ASP A 298 -13.13 7.74 -5.53
CA ASP A 298 -12.73 8.21 -6.85
C ASP A 298 -12.72 7.09 -7.89
N LEU A 299 -12.33 5.87 -7.49
CA LEU A 299 -12.48 4.69 -8.34
C LEU A 299 -13.94 4.45 -8.74
N GLY A 300 -14.89 4.64 -7.83
CA GLY A 300 -16.32 4.51 -8.12
C GLY A 300 -16.81 5.57 -9.09
N LYS A 301 -16.48 6.84 -8.82
CA LYS A 301 -16.82 7.98 -9.71
C LYS A 301 -16.28 7.79 -11.12
N ASN A 302 -15.08 7.22 -11.22
CA ASN A 302 -14.37 7.07 -12.49
C ASN A 302 -14.44 5.66 -13.07
N LEU A 303 -15.26 4.75 -12.53
CA LEU A 303 -15.22 3.32 -12.91
C LEU A 303 -15.50 3.13 -14.40
N ASN A 304 -16.47 3.84 -14.96
CA ASN A 304 -16.79 3.78 -16.39
C ASN A 304 -15.63 4.28 -17.26
N LEU A 305 -14.91 5.32 -16.82
CA LEU A 305 -13.74 5.83 -17.52
C LEU A 305 -12.60 4.82 -17.46
N LEU A 306 -12.38 4.19 -16.29
CA LEU A 306 -11.40 3.13 -16.13
C LEU A 306 -11.72 1.95 -17.05
N VAL A 307 -12.96 1.46 -17.06
CA VAL A 307 -13.37 0.36 -17.95
C VAL A 307 -13.17 0.71 -19.42
N ARG A 308 -13.48 1.94 -19.85
CA ARG A 308 -13.28 2.38 -21.24
C ARG A 308 -11.83 2.72 -21.57
N HIS A 309 -10.96 2.89 -20.58
CA HIS A 309 -9.56 3.21 -20.81
C HIS A 309 -8.87 2.02 -21.46
N SER A 310 -8.52 2.16 -22.74
CA SER A 310 -7.97 1.09 -23.57
C SER A 310 -6.69 1.50 -24.31
N ASN A 311 -5.92 2.43 -23.74
CA ASN A 311 -4.73 2.97 -24.40
C ASN A 311 -3.59 1.94 -24.42
N ASN A 312 -2.96 1.81 -25.59
CA ASN A 312 -1.76 0.99 -25.75
C ASN A 312 -0.52 1.75 -25.30
N PHE A 313 0.53 1.01 -24.98
CA PHE A 313 1.85 1.57 -24.74
C PHE A 313 2.74 1.31 -25.95
N GLU A 314 3.43 2.35 -26.43
CA GLU A 314 4.32 2.26 -27.58
C GLU A 314 5.76 2.33 -27.10
N LEU A 315 6.57 1.36 -27.52
CA LEU A 315 8.01 1.33 -27.32
C LEU A 315 8.66 2.23 -28.37
N THR A 316 8.62 3.53 -28.12
CA THR A 316 9.27 4.50 -29.00
C THR A 316 10.78 4.40 -28.82
N LYS A 317 11.48 4.01 -29.88
CA LYS A 317 12.93 4.18 -29.97
C LYS A 317 13.19 5.69 -29.97
N LYS A 318 13.98 6.19 -29.01
CA LYS A 318 14.68 7.45 -29.26
C LYS A 318 15.67 7.15 -30.38
N GLU A 319 15.50 7.82 -31.52
CA GLU A 319 16.55 7.89 -32.53
C GLU A 319 17.75 8.58 -31.85
N VAL A 320 18.90 7.91 -31.92
CA VAL A 320 20.20 8.38 -31.39
C VAL A 320 20.85 9.26 -32.44
#